data_AF-A0A9Q3DX55-F1
#
_entry.id   AF-A0A9Q3DX55-F1
#
_cell.length_a   1.000
_cell.length_b   1.000
_cell.length_c   1.000
_cell.angle_alpha   90.00
_cell.angle_beta   90.00
_cell.angle_gamma   90.00
#
_symmetry.space_group_name_H-M   'P 1'
#
loop_
_entity.id
_entity.type
_entity.pdbx_description
1 polymer ?
#
loop_
_entity_poly.entity_id
_entity_poly.type
_entity_poly.pdbx_seq_one_letter_code
_entity_poly.pdbx_strand_id
1 'polypeptide(L)'
;MNSFDKDTVFETTVDRFKAFESLRQALTTALLFLIPDFKLPFELYIDASVDGLGAALHKVHITNEKPVEGPICFISRQIKSTEARYGESQIECLSLVWALEKLNYFLEICVF
;
A
#
# COMPACT_ATOMS: atom_id res chain seq x y z
N MET A 1 -20.87 -5.01 7.49
CA MET A 1 -21.37 -3.94 6.60
C MET A 1 -20.89 -4.32 5.21
N ASN A 2 -21.71 -5.06 4.48
CA ASN A 2 -21.30 -5.72 3.23
C ASN A 2 -21.31 -4.67 2.12
N SER A 3 -20.16 -4.10 1.81
CA SER A 3 -20.03 -3.19 0.67
C SER A 3 -19.41 -3.94 -0.50
N PHE A 4 -20.09 -3.86 -1.65
CA PHE A 4 -19.78 -4.45 -2.96
C PHE A 4 -20.35 -5.86 -3.20
N ASP A 5 -21.69 -5.92 -3.28
CA ASP A 5 -22.38 -7.02 -3.95
C ASP A 5 -22.01 -6.97 -5.45
N LYS A 6 -21.58 -8.11 -6.03
CA LYS A 6 -21.01 -8.19 -7.38
C LYS A 6 -21.98 -7.78 -8.49
N ASP A 7 -23.27 -7.73 -8.18
CA ASP A 7 -24.35 -7.34 -9.08
C ASP A 7 -24.80 -5.87 -8.90
N THR A 8 -24.12 -5.10 -8.05
CA THR A 8 -24.42 -3.67 -7.89
C THR A 8 -23.77 -2.87 -9.00
N VAL A 9 -24.59 -2.22 -9.84
CA VAL A 9 -24.09 -1.29 -10.86
C VAL A 9 -23.41 -0.12 -10.15
N PHE A 10 -22.10 0.02 -10.34
CA PHE A 10 -21.36 1.17 -9.84
C PHE A 10 -21.84 2.44 -10.56
N GLU A 11 -22.68 3.22 -9.90
CA GLU A 11 -23.24 4.43 -10.47
C GLU A 11 -22.12 5.47 -10.66
N THR A 12 -21.77 5.69 -11.93
CA THR A 12 -20.70 6.60 -12.34
C THR A 12 -21.25 8.01 -12.47
N THR A 13 -21.47 8.67 -11.34
CA THR A 13 -21.80 10.10 -11.31
C THR A 13 -20.58 10.94 -11.70
N VAL A 14 -20.80 12.11 -12.31
CA VAL A 14 -19.73 13.05 -12.72
C VAL A 14 -18.79 13.39 -11.56
N ASP A 15 -19.34 13.60 -10.36
CA ASP A 15 -18.53 13.96 -9.18
C ASP A 15 -17.66 12.79 -8.70
N ARG A 16 -18.18 11.55 -8.74
CA ARG A 16 -17.42 10.34 -8.39
C ARG A 16 -16.29 10.09 -9.39
N PHE A 17 -16.56 10.28 -10.67
CA PHE A 17 -15.55 10.15 -11.70
C PHE A 17 -14.44 11.20 -11.55
N LYS A 18 -14.80 12.47 -11.27
CA LYS A 18 -13.82 13.52 -10.99
C LYS A 18 -12.98 13.23 -9.74
N ALA A 19 -13.61 12.74 -8.66
CA ALA A 19 -12.89 12.36 -7.45
C ALA A 19 -11.92 11.20 -7.70
N PHE A 20 -12.36 10.18 -8.44
CA PHE A 20 -11.51 9.06 -8.84
C PHE A 20 -10.34 9.51 -9.71
N GLU A 21 -10.57 10.34 -10.72
CA GLU A 21 -9.51 10.87 -11.58
C GLU A 21 -8.52 11.74 -10.80
N SER A 22 -9.00 12.56 -9.86
CA SER A 22 -8.14 13.36 -8.98
C SER A 22 -7.25 12.47 -8.11
N LEU A 23 -7.83 11.43 -7.49
CA LEU A 23 -7.08 10.45 -6.70
C LEU A 23 -6.06 9.72 -7.56
N ARG A 24 -6.47 9.27 -8.76
CA ARG A 24 -5.59 8.60 -9.72
C ARG A 24 -4.41 9.50 -10.08
N GLN A 25 -4.66 10.76 -10.42
CA GLN A 25 -3.63 11.74 -10.75
C GLN A 25 -2.68 11.97 -9.58
N ALA A 26 -3.20 12.16 -8.36
CA ALA A 26 -2.40 12.36 -7.16
C ALA A 26 -1.47 11.15 -6.90
N LEU A 27 -2.02 9.93 -6.98
CA LEU A 27 -1.25 8.70 -6.79
C LEU A 27 -0.19 8.51 -7.87
N THR A 28 -0.51 8.76 -9.14
CA THR A 28 0.46 8.60 -10.24
C THR A 28 1.55 9.68 -10.24
N THR A 29 1.25 10.87 -9.72
CA THR A 29 2.22 11.98 -9.68
C THR A 29 3.16 11.85 -8.49
N ALA A 30 2.67 11.35 -7.35
CA ALA A 30 3.47 11.13 -6.15
C ALA A 30 4.47 9.96 -6.29
N LEU A 31 4.14 8.94 -7.09
CA LEU A 31 4.88 7.67 -7.14
C LEU A 31 6.28 7.73 -7.80
N LEU A 32 6.67 8.85 -8.41
CA LEU A 32 7.72 8.85 -9.44
C LEU A 32 9.10 9.37 -9.02
N PHE A 33 9.35 9.72 -7.76
CA PHE A 33 10.49 10.61 -7.49
C PHE A 33 11.69 10.12 -6.70
N LEU A 34 11.77 8.86 -6.29
CA LEU A 34 12.82 8.49 -5.33
C LEU A 34 13.59 7.27 -5.79
N ILE A 35 14.74 7.53 -6.44
CA ILE A 35 15.81 6.53 -6.55
C ILE A 35 16.13 6.10 -5.10
N PRO A 36 15.95 4.82 -4.75
CA PRO A 36 16.13 4.38 -3.37
C PRO A 36 17.60 4.47 -2.98
N ASP A 37 17.96 5.47 -2.17
CA ASP A 37 19.24 5.48 -1.44
C ASP A 37 19.25 4.44 -0.31
N PHE A 38 19.70 3.22 -0.59
CA PHE A 38 19.64 2.10 0.36
C PHE A 38 20.42 2.29 1.68
N LYS A 39 21.10 3.43 1.88
CA LYS A 39 21.77 3.79 3.13
C LYS A 39 20.83 4.30 4.23
N LEU A 40 19.60 4.68 3.87
CA LEU A 40 18.60 5.19 4.80
C LEU A 40 17.54 4.12 5.09
N PRO A 41 17.00 4.06 6.31
CA PRO A 41 16.00 3.08 6.67
C PRO A 41 14.70 3.29 5.87
N PHE A 42 14.05 2.18 5.55
CA PHE A 42 12.69 2.18 5.01
C PHE A 42 11.67 1.99 6.13
N GLU A 43 10.50 2.59 5.96
CA GLU A 43 9.35 2.39 6.83
C GLU A 43 8.29 1.59 6.07
N LEU A 44 7.87 0.46 6.65
CA LEU A 44 6.86 -0.40 6.03
C LEU A 44 5.58 -0.30 6.84
N TYR A 45 4.56 0.30 6.24
CA TYR A 45 3.21 0.29 6.76
C TYR A 45 2.46 -0.88 6.17
N ILE A 46 1.75 -1.62 7.02
CA ILE A 46 0.88 -2.71 6.61
C ILE A 46 -0.53 -2.42 7.09
N ASP A 47 -1.49 -2.85 6.30
CA ASP A 47 -2.89 -2.87 6.67
C ASP A 47 -3.50 -4.17 6.16
N ALA A 48 -4.50 -4.67 6.89
CA ALA A 48 -5.13 -5.92 6.56
C ALA A 48 -6.60 -5.87 6.96
N SER A 49 -7.44 -6.31 6.03
CA SER A 49 -8.88 -6.40 6.23
C SER A 49 -9.36 -7.79 5.81
N VAL A 50 -10.61 -8.10 6.10
CA VAL A 50 -11.24 -9.37 5.70
C VAL A 50 -11.19 -9.59 4.18
N ASP A 51 -11.16 -8.50 3.39
CA ASP A 51 -11.24 -8.55 1.93
C ASP A 51 -9.88 -8.50 1.25
N GLY A 52 -8.85 -7.96 1.91
CA GLY A 52 -7.57 -7.68 1.27
C GLY A 52 -6.44 -7.29 2.21
N LEU A 53 -5.23 -7.45 1.69
CA LEU A 53 -3.98 -7.05 2.31
C LEU A 53 -3.44 -5.81 1.57
N GLY A 54 -2.87 -4.88 2.32
CA GLY A 54 -2.22 -3.68 1.80
C GLY A 54 -0.90 -3.43 2.51
N ALA A 55 0.06 -2.88 1.77
CA ALA A 55 1.26 -2.33 2.35
C ALA A 55 1.74 -1.09 1.59
N ALA A 56 2.32 -0.15 2.32
CA ALA A 56 2.94 1.06 1.80
C ALA A 56 4.39 1.10 2.28
N LEU A 57 5.31 1.10 1.33
CA LEU A 57 6.74 1.29 1.58
C LEU A 57 7.03 2.77 1.50
N HIS A 58 7.50 3.33 2.60
CA HIS A 58 7.80 4.73 2.79
C HIS A 58 9.27 4.92 3.12
N LYS A 59 9.73 6.16 2.99
CA LYS A 59 11.08 6.54 3.34
C LYS A 59 11.19 8.00 3.68
N VAL A 60 12.12 8.30 4.58
CA VAL A 60 12.49 9.67 4.91
C VAL A 60 13.48 10.21 3.89
N HIS A 61 13.10 11.32 3.27
CA HIS A 61 13.93 12.09 2.34
C HIS A 61 14.23 13.46 2.92
N ILE A 62 15.41 14.01 2.62
CA ILE A 62 15.73 15.38 3.01
C ILE A 62 15.25 16.32 1.90
N THR A 63 14.20 17.08 2.18
CA THR A 63 13.70 18.14 1.30
C THR A 63 13.86 19.48 2.02
N ASN A 64 14.53 20.45 1.41
CA ASN A 64 14.79 21.76 2.02
C ASN A 64 15.39 21.65 3.44
N GLU A 65 16.41 20.79 3.60
CA GLU A 65 17.10 20.53 4.87
C GLU A 65 16.23 19.91 5.98
N LYS A 66 15.00 19.49 5.67
CA LYS A 66 14.08 18.84 6.61
C LYS A 66 13.81 17.39 6.21
N PRO A 67 13.73 16.46 7.17
CA PRO A 67 13.25 15.12 6.91
C PRO A 67 11.75 15.18 6.56
N VAL A 68 11.41 14.64 5.40
CA VAL A 68 10.04 14.49 4.88
C VAL A 68 9.88 13.04 4.48
N GLU A 69 8.92 12.37 5.09
CA GLU A 69 8.53 11.02 4.73
C GLU A 69 7.72 11.03 3.43
N GLY A 70 8.07 10.14 2.50
CA GLY A 70 7.39 9.99 1.22
C GLY A 70 7.18 8.53 0.84
N PRO A 71 6.09 8.22 0.12
CA PRO A 71 5.84 6.88 -0.36
C PRO A 71 6.78 6.51 -1.53
N ILE A 72 7.29 5.29 -1.51
CA ILE A 72 8.05 4.67 -2.60
C ILE A 72 7.15 3.74 -3.41
N CYS A 73 6.41 2.88 -2.72
CA CYS A 73 5.62 1.85 -3.37
C CYS A 73 4.39 1.52 -2.54
N PHE A 74 3.26 1.30 -3.21
CA PHE A 74 2.05 0.72 -2.63
C PHE A 74 1.81 -0.64 -3.26
N ILE A 75 1.60 -1.65 -2.43
CA ILE A 75 1.22 -3.00 -2.87
C ILE A 75 -0.09 -3.38 -2.20
N SER A 76 -0.98 -4.04 -2.95
CA SER A 76 -2.20 -4.61 -2.39
C SER A 76 -2.55 -5.91 -3.10
N ARG A 77 -3.25 -6.80 -2.40
CA ARG A 77 -3.86 -8.00 -3.00
C ARG A 77 -5.12 -8.39 -2.26
N GLN A 78 -6.00 -9.10 -2.96
CA GLN A 78 -7.16 -9.73 -2.34
C GLN A 78 -6.75 -10.96 -1.50
N ILE A 79 -7.49 -11.20 -0.43
CA ILE A 79 -7.35 -12.39 0.42
C ILE A 79 -7.84 -13.62 -0.34
N LYS A 80 -7.10 -14.73 -0.24
CA LYS A 80 -7.53 -16.01 -0.83
C LYS A 80 -8.62 -16.65 0.04
N SER A 81 -9.46 -17.48 -0.57
CA SER A 81 -10.52 -18.20 0.15
C SER A 81 -10.03 -19.05 1.33
N THR A 82 -8.77 -19.52 1.27
CA THR A 82 -8.12 -20.24 2.37
C THR A 82 -7.66 -19.33 3.50
N GLU A 83 -7.19 -18.13 3.16
CA GLU A 83 -6.71 -17.10 4.09
C GLU A 83 -7.89 -16.38 4.79
N ALA A 84 -9.07 -16.36 4.17
CA ALA A 84 -10.30 -15.76 4.72
C ALA A 84 -10.82 -16.43 6.01
N ARG A 85 -10.25 -17.59 6.38
CA ARG A 85 -10.59 -18.31 7.63
C ARG A 85 -9.72 -17.90 8.81
N TYR A 86 -8.69 -17.10 8.57
CA TYR A 86 -7.79 -16.62 9.61
C TYR A 86 -8.48 -15.58 10.49
N GLY A 87 -8.11 -15.56 11.77
CA GLY A 87 -8.52 -14.48 12.69
C GLY A 87 -7.83 -13.16 12.33
N GLU A 88 -8.32 -12.05 12.87
CA GLU A 88 -7.83 -10.69 12.59
C GLU A 88 -6.31 -10.58 12.78
N SER A 89 -5.78 -11.01 13.93
CA SER A 89 -4.33 -10.97 14.20
C SER A 89 -3.50 -11.87 13.26
N GLN A 90 -4.08 -12.96 12.76
CA GLN A 90 -3.41 -13.84 11.79
C GLN A 90 -3.37 -13.19 10.41
N ILE A 91 -4.41 -12.43 10.04
CA ILE A 91 -4.48 -11.68 8.79
C ILE A 91 -3.49 -10.51 8.81
N GLU A 92 -3.35 -9.81 9.94
CA GLU A 92 -2.31 -8.78 10.12
C GLU A 92 -0.90 -9.37 9.95
N CYS A 93 -0.61 -10.50 10.59
CA CYS A 93 0.67 -11.19 10.46
C CYS A 93 0.92 -11.68 9.02
N LEU A 94 -0.12 -12.19 8.36
CA LEU A 94 -0.06 -12.57 6.95
C LEU A 94 0.27 -11.36 6.06
N SER A 95 -0.32 -10.19 6.33
CA SER A 95 -0.01 -8.95 5.62
C SER A 95 1.46 -8.58 5.75
N LEU A 96 2.00 -8.67 6.97
CA LEU A 96 3.43 -8.42 7.24
C LEU A 96 4.34 -9.36 6.44
N VAL A 97 4.15 -10.67 6.58
CA VAL A 97 5.00 -11.68 5.91
C VAL A 97 4.92 -11.51 4.39
N TRP A 98 3.71 -11.36 3.86
CA TRP A 98 3.50 -11.14 2.43
C TRP A 98 4.18 -9.86 1.93
N ALA A 99 4.07 -8.75 2.68
CA ALA A 99 4.69 -7.49 2.30
C ALA A 99 6.22 -7.59 2.30
N LEU A 100 6.80 -8.24 3.30
CA LEU A 100 8.25 -8.49 3.37
C LEU A 100 8.73 -9.35 2.20
N GLU A 101 8.02 -10.44 1.87
CA GLU A 101 8.35 -11.29 0.72
C GLU A 101 8.28 -10.54 -0.61
N LYS A 102 7.28 -9.66 -0.78
CA LYS A 102 7.10 -8.90 -2.03
C LYS A 102 8.06 -7.74 -2.17
N LEU A 103 8.40 -7.08 -1.07
CA LEU A 103 9.29 -5.93 -1.05
C LEU A 103 10.74 -6.32 -0.72
N ASN A 104 11.05 -7.62 -0.72
CA ASN A 104 12.37 -8.15 -0.41
C ASN A 104 13.49 -7.47 -1.22
N TYR A 105 13.24 -7.18 -2.50
CA TYR A 105 14.19 -6.45 -3.35
C TYR A 105 14.59 -5.06 -2.80
N PHE A 106 13.68 -4.38 -2.10
CA PHE A 106 13.97 -3.10 -1.47
C PHE A 106 14.61 -3.28 -0.09
N LEU A 107 14.21 -4.31 0.65
CA LEU A 107 14.59 -4.50 2.05
C LEU A 107 15.92 -5.26 2.23
N GLU A 108 16.31 -6.16 1.33
CA GLU A 108 17.56 -6.94 1.41
C GLU A 108 18.83 -6.09 1.33
N ILE A 109 18.75 -4.92 0.70
CA ILE A 109 19.91 -4.04 0.48
C ILE A 109 20.09 -3.09 1.68
N CYS A 110 19.13 -3.04 2.62
CA CYS A 110 19.22 -2.20 3.79
C CYS A 110 20.05 -2.83 4.91
N VAL A 111 20.88 -1.99 5.53
CA VAL A 111 21.58 -2.31 6.78
C VAL A 111 20.71 -1.82 7.93
N PHE A 112 20.32 -2.73 8.83
CA PHE A 112 19.55 -2.44 10.04
C PHE A 112 20.42 -1.92 11.19
#